data_AF-A0A077XYY1-F1
#
_entry.id   AF-A0A077XYY1-F1
#
_cell.length_a   1.000
_cell.length_b   1.000
_cell.length_c   1.000
_cell.angle_alpha   90.00
_cell.angle_beta   90.00
_cell.angle_gamma   90.00
#
_symmetry.space_group_name_H-M   'P 1'
#
loop_
_entity.id
_entity.type
_entity.pdbx_description
1 polymer ?
#
loop_
_entity_poly.entity_id
_entity_poly.type
_entity_poly.pdbx_seq_one_letter_code
_entity_poly.pdbx_strand_id
1 'polypeptide(L)'
;MKKNKTKMIILITAATLLVLLVVSNFIYVSPRETLLYKAQQYLTYSKSDWENYEENKKILGDNPADGHMETVVERAVSPEDIYSLDTNRVAPEVKDEELKKIKNANFENLIPSSHVPDHEDAQAALIRFTKGRLTDVIINQKINIKVGKCYDNPHTEGNYHCISCMILLYNRDTKDWQEAPNGDHFLKPAYDFYQPSKGDIWEAKDLSMRIPFDYDLYKKFESKK
;
A
#
# COMPACT_ATOMS: atom_id res chain seq x y z
N MET A 1 40.34 -28.22 28.70
CA MET A 1 38.94 -28.47 28.29
C MET A 1 38.26 -27.34 27.51
N LYS A 2 38.50 -26.04 27.78
CA LYS A 2 37.82 -24.91 27.08
C LYS A 2 38.11 -24.83 25.57
N LYS A 3 39.37 -25.03 25.16
CA LYS A 3 39.85 -24.84 23.78
C LYS A 3 39.22 -25.78 22.74
N ASN A 4 38.86 -27.01 23.13
CA ASN A 4 38.20 -27.96 22.22
C ASN A 4 36.72 -27.63 22.00
N LYS A 5 36.03 -27.13 23.03
CA LYS A 5 34.63 -26.68 22.90
C LYS A 5 34.51 -25.46 21.99
N THR A 6 35.43 -24.50 22.09
CA THR A 6 35.42 -23.31 21.22
C THR A 6 35.69 -23.67 19.76
N LYS A 7 36.65 -24.58 19.48
CA LYS A 7 36.89 -25.07 18.12
C LYS A 7 35.68 -25.81 17.54
N MET A 8 35.01 -26.63 18.35
CA MET A 8 33.82 -27.37 17.93
C MET A 8 32.65 -26.43 17.59
N ILE A 9 32.43 -25.39 18.39
CA ILE A 9 31.39 -24.38 18.13
C ILE A 9 31.67 -23.65 16.81
N ILE A 10 32.92 -23.18 16.60
CA ILE A 10 33.31 -22.49 15.37
C ILE A 10 33.06 -23.38 14.14
N LEU A 11 33.41 -24.67 14.24
CA LEU A 11 33.24 -25.64 13.16
C LEU A 11 31.75 -25.89 12.84
N ILE A 12 30.90 -25.95 13.86
CA ILE A 12 29.45 -26.08 13.68
C ILE A 12 28.87 -24.81 13.05
N THR A 13 29.23 -23.63 13.52
CA THR A 13 28.75 -22.36 12.91
C THR A 13 29.20 -22.24 11.46
N ALA A 14 30.45 -22.58 11.14
CA ALA A 14 30.96 -22.55 9.78
C ALA A 14 30.23 -23.55 8.87
N ALA A 15 29.99 -24.77 9.36
CA ALA A 15 29.21 -25.76 8.63
C ALA A 15 27.76 -25.29 8.39
N THR A 16 27.14 -24.64 9.37
CA THR A 16 25.77 -24.11 9.27
C THR A 16 25.69 -22.99 8.23
N LEU A 17 26.65 -22.06 8.25
CA LEU A 17 26.78 -20.98 7.26
C LEU A 17 27.01 -21.52 5.85
N LEU A 18 27.81 -22.57 5.72
CA LEU A 18 28.11 -23.19 4.43
C LEU A 18 26.88 -23.92 3.88
N VAL A 19 26.09 -24.58 4.73
CA VAL A 19 24.80 -25.16 4.35
C VAL A 19 23.81 -24.08 3.91
N LEU A 20 23.70 -22.96 4.64
CA LEU A 20 22.82 -21.84 4.27
C LEU A 20 23.22 -21.23 2.92
N LEU A 21 24.52 -21.07 2.66
CA LEU A 21 25.06 -20.59 1.38
C LEU A 21 24.73 -21.55 0.23
N VAL A 22 24.91 -22.86 0.43
CA VAL A 22 24.57 -23.87 -0.58
C VAL A 22 23.06 -23.87 -0.85
N VAL A 23 22.21 -23.85 0.19
CA VAL A 23 20.75 -23.80 0.04
C VAL A 23 20.32 -22.53 -0.69
N SER A 24 20.94 -21.38 -0.41
CA SER A 24 20.62 -20.12 -1.09
C SER A 24 20.88 -20.16 -2.61
N ASN A 25 21.84 -20.96 -3.08
CA ASN A 25 22.11 -21.17 -4.51
C ASN A 25 21.10 -22.10 -5.20
N PHE A 26 20.37 -22.93 -4.44
CA PHE A 26 19.35 -23.83 -5.01
C PHE A 26 17.93 -23.25 -4.97
N ILE A 27 17.74 -22.12 -4.27
CA ILE A 27 16.47 -21.39 -4.27
C ILE A 27 16.42 -20.52 -5.52
N TYR A 28 15.75 -20.99 -6.57
CA TYR A 28 15.54 -20.23 -7.81
C TYR A 28 14.63 -19.02 -7.55
N VAL A 29 15.15 -17.81 -7.41
CA VAL A 29 14.34 -16.61 -7.17
C VAL A 29 13.99 -15.96 -8.51
N SER A 30 12.70 -15.77 -8.78
CA SER A 30 12.24 -15.04 -9.95
C SER A 30 12.76 -13.59 -9.90
N PRO A 31 13.01 -12.90 -11.03
CA PRO A 31 13.47 -11.49 -11.03
C PRO A 31 12.57 -10.51 -10.25
N ARG A 32 11.35 -10.92 -9.91
CA ARG A 32 10.35 -10.15 -9.16
C ARG A 32 10.18 -10.60 -7.70
N GLU A 33 10.99 -11.54 -7.23
CA GLU A 33 10.92 -12.10 -5.88
C GLU A 33 12.20 -11.80 -5.09
N THR A 34 12.12 -11.79 -3.76
CA THR A 34 13.31 -11.70 -2.88
C THR A 34 13.60 -13.05 -2.22
N LEU A 35 14.87 -13.33 -1.92
CA LEU A 35 15.29 -14.55 -1.21
C LEU A 35 14.56 -14.71 0.14
N LEU A 36 14.32 -13.61 0.84
CA LEU A 36 13.67 -13.60 2.14
C LEU A 36 12.17 -13.97 2.04
N TYR A 37 11.48 -13.44 1.04
CA TYR A 37 10.10 -13.80 0.73
C TYR A 37 9.97 -15.30 0.42
N LYS A 38 10.87 -15.83 -0.41
CA LYS A 38 10.85 -17.24 -0.78
C LYS A 38 11.15 -18.16 0.41
N ALA A 39 12.07 -17.76 1.29
CA ALA A 39 12.34 -18.48 2.53
C ALA A 39 11.11 -18.50 3.47
N GLN A 40 10.39 -17.38 3.57
CA GLN A 40 9.17 -17.31 4.36
C GLN A 40 8.05 -18.20 3.78
N GLN A 41 7.89 -18.24 2.45
CA GLN A 41 6.93 -19.15 1.81
C GLN A 41 7.20 -20.62 2.15
N TYR A 42 8.46 -21.07 2.07
CA TYR A 42 8.83 -22.45 2.48
C TYR A 42 8.54 -22.78 3.95
N LEU A 43 8.56 -21.79 4.83
CA LEU A 43 8.31 -21.99 6.26
C LEU A 43 6.82 -21.93 6.63
N THR A 44 6.00 -21.28 5.81
CA THR A 44 4.61 -20.93 6.19
C THR A 44 3.55 -21.57 5.31
N TYR A 45 3.87 -21.93 4.07
CA TYR A 45 2.88 -22.47 3.13
C TYR A 45 2.57 -23.93 3.44
N SER A 46 1.27 -24.20 3.57
CA SER A 46 0.73 -25.55 3.57
C SER A 46 0.77 -26.14 2.16
N LYS A 47 0.49 -27.45 2.02
CA LYS A 47 0.48 -28.12 0.73
C LYS A 47 -0.52 -27.50 -0.26
N SER A 48 -1.69 -27.09 0.22
CA SER A 48 -2.70 -26.41 -0.61
C SER A 48 -2.26 -25.01 -1.03
N ASP A 49 -1.48 -24.31 -0.20
CA ASP A 49 -0.94 -22.99 -0.54
C ASP A 49 0.12 -23.09 -1.65
N TRP A 50 0.91 -24.17 -1.63
CA TRP A 50 1.85 -24.48 -2.71
C TRP A 50 1.15 -24.85 -4.02
N GLU A 51 0.10 -25.67 -3.96
CA GLU A 51 -0.68 -26.04 -5.15
C GLU A 51 -1.34 -24.81 -5.79
N ASN A 52 -1.91 -23.92 -4.98
CA ASN A 52 -2.53 -22.69 -5.44
C ASN A 52 -1.49 -21.68 -5.98
N TYR A 53 -0.32 -21.58 -5.35
CA TYR A 53 0.78 -20.74 -5.83
C TYR A 53 1.27 -21.16 -7.22
N GLU A 54 1.49 -22.46 -7.44
CA GLU A 54 1.93 -22.98 -8.73
C GLU A 54 0.82 -22.88 -9.80
N GLU A 55 -0.45 -23.06 -9.42
CA GLU A 55 -1.58 -22.87 -10.33
C GLU A 55 -1.69 -21.41 -10.80
N ASN A 56 -1.60 -20.44 -9.89
CA ASN A 56 -1.62 -19.01 -10.24
C ASN A 56 -0.41 -18.61 -11.11
N LYS A 57 0.77 -19.17 -10.83
CA LYS A 57 1.97 -18.95 -11.65
C LYS A 57 1.79 -19.50 -13.06
N LYS A 58 1.10 -20.63 -13.20
CA LYS A 58 0.77 -21.23 -14.50
C LYS A 58 -0.26 -20.39 -15.26
N ILE A 59 -1.30 -19.91 -14.60
CA ILE A 59 -2.31 -18.99 -15.19
C ILE A 59 -1.66 -17.70 -15.72
N LEU A 60 -0.69 -17.14 -14.97
CA LEU A 60 0.05 -15.95 -15.37
C LEU A 60 1.06 -16.20 -16.49
N GLY A 61 1.51 -17.45 -16.68
CA GLY A 61 2.35 -17.87 -17.80
C GLY A 61 1.56 -18.20 -19.07
N ASP A 62 0.35 -18.74 -18.91
CA ASP A 62 -0.55 -19.14 -20.00
C ASP A 62 -1.33 -17.96 -20.61
N ASN A 63 -1.36 -16.81 -19.92
CA ASN A 63 -1.89 -15.53 -20.43
C ASN A 63 -0.81 -14.43 -20.43
N PRO A 64 0.08 -14.39 -21.43
CA PRO A 64 0.91 -13.22 -21.63
C PRO A 64 0.01 -12.04 -22.04
N ALA A 65 0.13 -10.93 -21.32
CA ALA A 65 -0.51 -9.68 -21.72
C ALA A 65 0.26 -9.09 -22.91
N ASP A 66 -0.19 -9.38 -24.13
CA ASP A 66 0.22 -8.70 -25.37
C ASP A 66 -1.03 -8.55 -26.27
N GLY A 67 -1.33 -7.44 -26.95
CA GLY A 67 -0.61 -6.18 -27.09
C GLY A 67 -1.39 -5.20 -28.01
N HIS A 68 -0.85 -3.98 -28.09
CA HIS A 68 -0.95 -2.98 -29.16
C HIS A 68 -2.32 -2.66 -29.84
N MET A 69 -2.79 -1.43 -29.60
CA MET A 69 -3.24 -0.55 -30.69
C MET A 69 -2.49 0.79 -30.60
N GLU A 70 -1.71 1.11 -31.64
CA GLU A 70 -1.20 2.46 -31.88
C GLU A 70 -2.27 3.29 -32.58
N THR A 71 -2.68 4.39 -31.95
CA THR A 71 -3.16 5.60 -32.64
C THR A 71 -2.84 6.82 -31.77
N VAL A 72 -2.04 7.72 -32.34
CA VAL A 72 -1.69 9.11 -31.94
C VAL A 72 -1.66 9.43 -30.44
N VAL A 73 -0.44 9.64 -29.94
CA VAL A 73 -0.07 9.85 -28.53
C VAL A 73 -0.72 11.10 -27.92
N GLU A 74 -1.74 10.88 -27.10
CA GLU A 74 -1.99 11.65 -25.89
C GLU A 74 -1.76 10.70 -24.71
N ARG A 75 -0.81 11.02 -23.83
CA ARG A 75 -0.40 10.13 -22.72
C ARG A 75 -1.62 9.82 -21.84
N ALA A 76 -2.13 8.61 -21.91
CA ALA A 76 -3.17 8.13 -21.00
C ALA A 76 -2.66 8.24 -19.55
N VAL A 77 -3.46 8.88 -18.70
CA VAL A 77 -3.22 9.00 -17.25
C VAL A 77 -3.18 7.58 -16.66
N SER A 78 -2.05 7.17 -16.07
CA SER A 78 -1.99 5.88 -15.36
C SER A 78 -2.96 5.92 -14.18
N PRO A 79 -3.66 4.83 -13.80
CA PRO A 79 -4.51 4.81 -12.60
C PRO A 79 -3.79 5.26 -11.31
N GLU A 80 -2.46 5.12 -11.25
CA GLU A 80 -1.60 5.57 -10.17
C GLU A 80 -1.36 7.09 -10.17
N ASP A 81 -1.50 7.75 -11.32
CA ASP A 81 -1.27 9.19 -11.46
C ASP A 81 -2.30 10.03 -10.71
N ILE A 82 -3.42 9.45 -10.25
CA ILE A 82 -4.47 10.17 -9.51
C ILE A 82 -4.12 10.38 -8.02
N TYR A 83 -3.13 9.65 -7.50
CA TYR A 83 -2.71 9.77 -6.10
C TYR A 83 -1.60 10.82 -5.98
N SER A 84 -1.90 11.92 -5.29
CA SER A 84 -0.90 12.97 -5.07
C SER A 84 0.21 12.50 -4.14
N LEU A 85 1.43 12.90 -4.44
CA LEU A 85 2.64 12.51 -3.71
C LEU A 85 3.14 13.63 -2.78
N ASP A 86 3.86 13.24 -1.72
CA ASP A 86 4.61 14.18 -0.88
C ASP A 86 5.84 14.71 -1.63
N THR A 87 5.73 15.92 -2.17
CA THR A 87 6.82 16.55 -2.94
C THR A 87 8.06 16.89 -2.10
N ASN A 88 8.00 16.76 -0.77
CA ASN A 88 9.15 16.96 0.13
C ASN A 88 9.93 15.67 0.38
N ARG A 89 9.41 14.50 -0.04
CA ARG A 89 10.00 13.19 0.23
C ARG A 89 10.38 12.39 -1.00
N VAL A 90 10.12 12.91 -2.19
CA VAL A 90 10.48 12.28 -3.47
C VAL A 90 11.76 12.87 -4.06
N ALA A 91 12.40 12.12 -4.96
CA ALA A 91 13.57 12.58 -5.70
C ALA A 91 13.25 13.83 -6.55
N PRO A 92 14.24 14.70 -6.85
CA PRO A 92 14.03 15.95 -7.59
C PRO A 92 13.31 15.78 -8.93
N GLU A 93 13.62 14.71 -9.66
CA GLU A 93 13.04 14.44 -10.97
C GLU A 93 11.53 14.12 -10.84
N VAL A 94 11.16 13.31 -9.84
CA VAL A 94 9.77 12.96 -9.53
C VAL A 94 9.01 14.18 -9.00
N LYS A 95 9.68 15.03 -8.22
CA LYS A 95 9.12 16.27 -7.69
C LYS A 95 8.69 17.21 -8.82
N ASP A 96 9.53 17.41 -9.82
CA ASP A 96 9.23 18.32 -10.93
C ASP A 96 8.06 17.82 -11.79
N GLU A 97 7.94 16.51 -11.96
CA GLU A 97 6.79 15.89 -12.62
C GLU A 97 5.50 16.06 -11.81
N GLU A 98 5.56 15.81 -10.51
CA GLU A 98 4.40 15.97 -9.62
C GLU A 98 3.92 17.43 -9.55
N LEU A 99 4.84 18.40 -9.53
CA LEU A 99 4.50 19.82 -9.56
C LEU A 99 3.80 20.23 -10.88
N LYS A 100 4.17 19.62 -12.01
CA LYS A 100 3.45 19.82 -13.28
C LYS A 100 2.04 19.25 -13.21
N LYS A 101 1.87 18.06 -12.63
CA LYS A 101 0.56 17.44 -12.44
C LYS A 101 -0.33 18.29 -11.53
N ILE A 102 0.21 18.79 -10.42
CA ILE A 102 -0.49 19.69 -9.49
C ILE A 102 -0.98 20.96 -10.19
N LYS A 103 -0.13 21.60 -11.01
CA LYS A 103 -0.51 22.80 -11.78
C LYS A 103 -1.66 22.55 -12.75
N ASN A 104 -1.72 21.35 -13.33
CA ASN A 104 -2.76 20.99 -14.30
C ASN A 104 -4.06 20.50 -13.64
N ALA A 105 -4.03 20.11 -12.37
CA ALA A 105 -5.15 19.46 -11.69
C ALA A 105 -6.28 20.42 -11.24
N ASN A 106 -6.10 21.74 -11.42
CA ASN A 106 -7.12 22.77 -11.13
C ASN A 106 -7.83 22.60 -9.78
N PHE A 107 -7.06 22.36 -8.71
CA PHE A 107 -7.60 22.08 -7.37
C PHE A 107 -8.48 23.19 -6.78
N GLU A 108 -8.43 24.39 -7.34
CA GLU A 108 -9.31 25.52 -6.96
C GLU A 108 -10.79 25.21 -7.19
N ASN A 109 -11.11 24.28 -8.08
CA ASN A 109 -12.48 23.86 -8.37
C ASN A 109 -12.99 22.79 -7.40
N LEU A 110 -12.14 22.25 -6.53
CA LEU A 110 -12.56 21.25 -5.54
C LEU A 110 -13.38 21.93 -4.44
N ILE A 111 -14.51 21.32 -4.08
CA ILE A 111 -15.38 21.79 -3.01
C ILE A 111 -15.02 21.06 -1.72
N PRO A 112 -14.50 21.73 -0.68
CA PRO A 112 -14.25 21.08 0.60
C PRO A 112 -15.54 20.55 1.21
N SER A 113 -15.52 19.28 1.63
CA SER A 113 -16.71 18.67 2.22
C SER A 113 -16.72 18.80 3.74
N SER A 114 -17.91 19.03 4.30
CA SER A 114 -18.15 19.00 5.75
C SER A 114 -18.84 17.72 6.23
N HIS A 115 -19.47 16.98 5.31
CA HIS A 115 -20.11 15.70 5.58
C HIS A 115 -19.14 14.57 5.23
N VAL A 116 -18.28 14.23 6.20
CA VAL A 116 -17.16 13.30 6.01
C VAL A 116 -17.24 12.11 6.98
N PRO A 117 -16.69 10.93 6.65
CA PRO A 117 -16.52 9.89 7.64
C PRO A 117 -15.57 10.39 8.73
N ASP A 118 -15.87 10.02 9.97
CA ASP A 118 -14.87 10.15 11.02
C ASP A 118 -13.75 9.11 10.85
N HIS A 119 -12.78 9.11 11.77
CA HIS A 119 -11.62 8.23 11.67
C HIS A 119 -12.02 6.75 11.80
N GLU A 120 -12.98 6.46 12.66
CA GLU A 120 -13.48 5.13 12.97
C GLU A 120 -14.32 4.57 11.81
N ASP A 121 -15.21 5.39 11.24
CA ASP A 121 -16.03 5.06 10.07
C ASP A 121 -15.16 4.80 8.84
N ALA A 122 -14.18 5.66 8.58
CA ALA A 122 -13.24 5.47 7.47
C ALA A 122 -12.41 4.20 7.64
N GLN A 123 -11.97 3.90 8.86
CA GLN A 123 -11.27 2.65 9.16
C GLN A 123 -12.16 1.43 8.88
N ALA A 124 -13.41 1.46 9.34
CA ALA A 124 -14.35 0.37 9.12
C ALA A 124 -14.62 0.16 7.62
N ALA A 125 -14.80 1.24 6.86
CA ALA A 125 -14.97 1.22 5.41
C ALA A 125 -13.76 0.59 4.70
N LEU A 126 -12.53 0.98 5.08
CA LEU A 126 -11.31 0.42 4.50
C LEU A 126 -11.08 -1.05 4.89
N ILE A 127 -11.49 -1.48 6.08
CA ILE A 127 -11.46 -2.90 6.46
C ILE A 127 -12.36 -3.71 5.52
N ARG A 128 -13.59 -3.23 5.24
CA ARG A 128 -14.50 -3.89 4.30
C ARG A 128 -13.95 -3.91 2.89
N PHE A 129 -13.46 -2.77 2.39
CA PHE A 129 -12.86 -2.65 1.06
C PHE A 129 -11.67 -3.60 0.87
N THR A 130 -10.81 -3.71 1.88
CA THR A 130 -9.64 -4.59 1.86
C THR A 130 -9.95 -6.05 2.21
N LYS A 131 -11.25 -6.39 2.34
CA LYS A 131 -11.74 -7.74 2.68
C LYS A 131 -11.06 -8.31 3.94
N GLY A 132 -10.86 -7.46 4.93
CA GLY A 132 -10.28 -7.83 6.23
C GLY A 132 -8.75 -7.78 6.31
N ARG A 133 -8.01 -7.67 5.20
CA ARG A 133 -6.53 -7.62 5.21
C ARG A 133 -5.97 -6.49 6.08
N LEU A 134 -6.68 -5.35 6.14
CA LEU A 134 -6.28 -4.21 6.98
C LEU A 134 -6.36 -4.55 8.48
N THR A 135 -7.23 -5.47 8.88
CA THR A 135 -7.42 -5.86 10.28
C THR A 135 -6.13 -6.40 10.88
N ASP A 136 -5.45 -7.28 10.16
CA ASP A 136 -4.18 -7.88 10.61
C ASP A 136 -3.11 -6.82 10.80
N VAL A 137 -3.06 -5.83 9.91
CA VAL A 137 -2.12 -4.70 9.99
C VAL A 137 -2.45 -3.80 11.19
N ILE A 138 -3.73 -3.44 11.38
CA ILE A 138 -4.21 -2.64 12.51
C ILE A 138 -3.87 -3.30 13.85
N ILE A 139 -4.03 -4.62 13.96
CA ILE A 139 -3.75 -5.36 15.19
C ILE A 139 -2.25 -5.50 15.41
N ASN A 140 -1.53 -6.06 14.43
CA ASN A 140 -0.12 -6.42 14.60
C ASN A 140 0.79 -5.19 14.72
N GLN A 141 0.45 -4.11 14.04
CA GLN A 141 1.27 -2.89 14.00
C GLN A 141 0.67 -1.75 14.79
N LYS A 142 -0.47 -2.01 15.45
CA LYS A 142 -1.19 -1.06 16.28
C LYS A 142 -1.50 0.25 15.55
N ILE A 143 -1.91 0.12 14.30
CA ILE A 143 -2.26 1.24 13.43
C ILE A 143 -3.71 1.66 13.63
N ASN A 144 -3.96 2.97 13.56
CA ASN A 144 -5.27 3.55 13.30
C ASN A 144 -5.25 4.31 11.97
N ILE A 145 -6.40 4.37 11.30
CA ILE A 145 -6.60 5.28 10.18
C ILE A 145 -6.93 6.68 10.71
N LYS A 146 -6.28 7.69 10.13
CA LYS A 146 -6.63 9.10 10.31
C LYS A 146 -7.06 9.69 8.99
N VAL A 147 -8.15 10.45 9.03
CA VAL A 147 -8.75 11.13 7.88
C VAL A 147 -8.31 12.58 7.89
N GLY A 148 -7.88 13.09 6.75
CA GLY A 148 -7.50 14.49 6.55
C GLY A 148 -8.58 15.30 5.84
N LYS A 149 -8.13 16.23 5.00
CA LYS A 149 -9.00 17.02 4.12
C LYS A 149 -9.74 16.10 3.14
N CYS A 150 -11.02 16.41 2.96
CA CYS A 150 -11.93 15.72 2.08
C CYS A 150 -12.62 16.72 1.14
N TYR A 151 -12.97 16.23 -0.04
CA TYR A 151 -13.61 17.03 -1.09
C TYR A 151 -14.83 16.30 -1.64
N ASP A 152 -15.87 17.04 -1.98
CA ASP A 152 -17.05 16.48 -2.65
C ASP A 152 -16.63 15.89 -4.00
N ASN A 153 -16.97 14.62 -4.22
CA ASN A 153 -16.65 13.92 -5.45
C ASN A 153 -17.91 13.84 -6.33
N PRO A 154 -17.93 14.52 -7.50
CA PRO A 154 -19.09 14.50 -8.39
C PRO A 154 -19.31 13.12 -9.05
N HIS A 155 -18.31 12.24 -9.04
CA HIS A 155 -18.40 10.88 -9.57
C HIS A 155 -19.05 9.94 -8.53
N THR A 156 -20.34 10.16 -8.28
CA THR A 156 -21.06 9.41 -7.24
C THR A 156 -21.39 7.98 -7.63
N GLU A 157 -21.39 7.64 -8.92
CA GLU A 157 -21.77 6.30 -9.43
C GLU A 157 -23.16 5.84 -8.91
N GLY A 158 -24.07 6.78 -8.69
CA GLY A 158 -25.42 6.50 -8.18
C GLY A 158 -25.53 6.44 -6.66
N ASN A 159 -24.43 6.64 -5.92
CA ASN A 159 -24.45 6.75 -4.46
C ASN A 159 -25.03 8.11 -4.01
N TYR A 160 -25.62 8.12 -2.81
CA TYR A 160 -26.20 9.32 -2.20
C TYR A 160 -25.14 10.39 -1.90
N HIS A 161 -23.99 9.97 -1.35
CA HIS A 161 -22.81 10.82 -1.20
C HIS A 161 -21.55 10.08 -1.65
N CYS A 162 -20.61 10.82 -2.21
CA CYS A 162 -19.27 10.36 -2.53
C CYS A 162 -18.30 11.50 -2.25
N ILE A 163 -17.26 11.23 -1.48
CA ILE A 163 -16.25 12.21 -1.11
C ILE A 163 -14.86 11.58 -1.21
N SER A 164 -13.89 12.37 -1.65
CA SER A 164 -12.50 11.92 -1.79
C SER A 164 -11.70 12.48 -0.61
N CYS A 165 -11.10 11.59 0.19
CA CYS A 165 -10.35 11.97 1.39
C CYS A 165 -8.92 11.45 1.35
N MET A 166 -7.98 12.26 1.85
CA MET A 166 -6.66 11.78 2.23
C MET A 166 -6.75 10.97 3.52
N ILE A 167 -5.98 9.89 3.60
CA ILE A 167 -5.83 9.07 4.81
C ILE A 167 -4.37 9.00 5.24
N LEU A 168 -4.17 8.67 6.51
CA LEU A 168 -2.87 8.48 7.12
C LEU A 168 -2.91 7.27 8.05
N LEU A 169 -1.87 6.43 7.98
CA LEU A 169 -1.68 5.34 8.91
C LEU A 169 -0.93 5.87 10.13
N TYR A 170 -1.59 5.85 11.28
CA TYR A 170 -1.02 6.34 12.54
C TYR A 170 -0.71 5.19 13.47
N ASN A 171 0.55 5.04 13.87
CA ASN A 171 0.99 4.04 14.82
C ASN A 171 0.74 4.53 16.26
N ARG A 172 -0.14 3.83 16.99
CA ARG A 172 -0.53 4.20 18.35
C ARG A 172 0.59 4.03 19.37
N ASP A 173 1.55 3.13 19.11
CA ASP A 173 2.67 2.87 20.01
C ASP A 173 3.76 3.92 19.88
N THR A 174 4.25 4.12 18.65
CA THR A 174 5.32 5.10 18.37
C THR A 174 4.81 6.54 18.40
N LYS A 175 3.48 6.71 18.33
CA LYS A 175 2.79 7.99 18.22
C LYS A 175 3.24 8.79 17.00
N ASP A 176 3.55 8.10 15.92
CA ASP A 176 4.00 8.66 14.66
C ASP A 176 3.16 8.11 13.52
N TRP A 177 3.13 8.83 12.40
CA TRP A 177 2.59 8.27 11.17
C TRP A 177 3.60 7.30 10.55
N GLN A 178 3.10 6.36 9.75
CA GLN A 178 3.95 5.43 9.00
C GLN A 178 3.38 5.17 7.61
N GLU A 179 4.23 4.68 6.71
CA GLU A 179 3.78 4.13 5.43
C GLU A 179 3.17 2.74 5.63
N ALA A 180 2.46 2.25 4.62
CA ALA A 180 1.96 0.88 4.63
C ALA A 180 3.13 -0.10 4.79
N PRO A 181 3.02 -1.10 5.67
CA PRO A 181 4.12 -2.00 5.95
C PRO A 181 4.51 -2.87 4.76
N ASN A 182 5.79 -3.26 4.73
CA ASN A 182 6.38 -4.26 3.83
C ASN A 182 6.45 -3.88 2.34
N GLY A 183 6.35 -2.60 1.96
CA GLY A 183 6.50 -2.18 0.56
C GLY A 183 5.38 -2.68 -0.37
N ASP A 184 4.45 -3.49 0.14
CA ASP A 184 3.14 -3.65 -0.46
C ASP A 184 2.39 -2.35 -0.18
N HIS A 185 2.16 -1.55 -1.22
CA HIS A 185 1.28 -0.38 -1.24
C HIS A 185 -0.19 -0.81 -1.06
N PHE A 186 -0.44 -1.67 -0.07
CA PHE A 186 -1.71 -2.29 0.27
C PHE A 186 -2.77 -1.23 0.59
N LEU A 187 -2.34 -0.11 1.18
CA LEU A 187 -3.13 1.11 1.26
C LEU A 187 -2.45 2.25 0.53
N LYS A 188 -3.27 3.02 -0.17
CA LYS A 188 -2.94 4.24 -0.89
C LYS A 188 -3.21 5.46 0.01
N PRO A 189 -2.64 6.63 -0.29
CA PRO A 189 -2.76 7.80 0.58
C PRO A 189 -4.15 8.47 0.55
N ALA A 190 -5.04 8.07 -0.36
CA ALA A 190 -6.38 8.63 -0.49
C ALA A 190 -7.36 7.60 -1.02
N TYR A 191 -8.65 7.79 -0.70
CA TYR A 191 -9.74 6.92 -1.12
C TYR A 191 -11.02 7.74 -1.32
N ASP A 192 -11.93 7.19 -2.12
CA ASP A 192 -13.31 7.66 -2.13
C ASP A 192 -14.11 6.93 -1.06
N PHE A 193 -14.81 7.71 -0.26
CA PHE A 193 -15.78 7.24 0.71
C PHE A 193 -17.19 7.59 0.24
N TYR A 194 -18.08 6.61 0.22
CA TYR A 194 -19.43 6.79 -0.30
C TYR A 194 -20.50 6.19 0.61
N GLN A 195 -21.71 6.71 0.51
CA GLN A 195 -22.90 6.18 1.16
C GLN A 195 -23.94 5.83 0.09
N PRO A 196 -24.40 4.57 0.00
CA PRO A 196 -25.42 4.19 -0.98
C PRO A 196 -26.72 4.97 -0.82
N SER A 197 -27.18 5.13 0.42
CA SER A 197 -28.38 5.87 0.79
C SER A 197 -28.13 6.84 1.94
N LYS A 198 -29.07 7.76 2.18
CA LYS A 198 -28.99 8.71 3.29
C LYS A 198 -28.98 7.98 4.64
N GLY A 199 -27.91 8.17 5.40
CA GLY A 199 -27.76 7.58 6.73
C GLY A 199 -27.21 6.16 6.73
N ASP A 200 -26.85 5.61 5.57
CA ASP A 200 -26.14 4.34 5.49
C ASP A 200 -24.72 4.45 6.04
N ILE A 201 -24.09 3.32 6.32
CA ILE A 201 -22.68 3.27 6.65
C ILE A 201 -21.81 3.76 5.49
N TRP A 202 -20.64 4.30 5.81
CA TRP A 202 -19.63 4.65 4.81
C TRP A 202 -18.99 3.40 4.22
N GLU A 203 -18.87 3.33 2.91
CA GLU A 203 -18.05 2.34 2.20
C GLU A 203 -16.87 3.03 1.50
N ALA A 204 -15.86 2.25 1.10
CA ALA A 204 -14.67 2.77 0.45
C ALA A 204 -14.42 2.13 -0.92
N LYS A 205 -13.80 2.89 -1.81
CA LYS A 205 -13.30 2.42 -3.12
C LYS A 205 -12.05 3.20 -3.53
N ASP A 206 -11.35 2.70 -4.55
CA ASP A 206 -10.21 3.41 -5.15
C ASP A 206 -10.59 4.85 -5.54
N LEU A 207 -9.62 5.75 -5.39
CA LEU A 207 -9.80 7.17 -5.66
C LEU A 207 -10.17 7.41 -7.14
N SER A 208 -11.28 8.09 -7.38
CA SER A 208 -11.74 8.46 -8.73
C SER A 208 -11.50 9.93 -9.09
N MET A 209 -10.98 10.73 -8.16
CA MET A 209 -10.71 12.16 -8.37
C MET A 209 -9.39 12.55 -7.69
N ARG A 210 -8.50 13.23 -8.41
CA ARG A 210 -7.25 13.72 -7.81
C ARG A 210 -7.55 14.81 -6.79
N ILE A 211 -7.03 14.63 -5.59
CA ILE A 211 -7.08 15.62 -4.51
C ILE A 211 -5.66 16.04 -4.12
N PRO A 212 -5.45 17.27 -3.60
CA PRO A 212 -4.13 17.72 -3.17
C PRO A 212 -3.61 16.90 -1.98
N PHE A 213 -2.28 16.72 -1.93
CA PHE A 213 -1.63 16.09 -0.78
C PHE A 213 -1.81 16.93 0.49
N ASP A 214 -2.25 16.30 1.59
CA ASP A 214 -2.56 16.99 2.85
C ASP A 214 -1.36 17.05 3.80
N TYR A 215 -0.45 18.00 3.57
CA TYR A 215 0.73 18.21 4.42
C TYR A 215 0.37 18.51 5.89
N ASP A 216 -0.79 19.12 6.15
CA ASP A 216 -1.22 19.47 7.50
C ASP A 216 -1.61 18.22 8.30
N LEU A 217 -2.24 17.23 7.65
CA LEU A 217 -2.56 15.94 8.26
C LEU A 217 -1.28 15.25 8.76
N TYR A 218 -0.27 15.15 7.91
CA TYR A 218 1.00 14.49 8.26
C TYR A 218 1.71 15.24 9.38
N LYS A 219 1.82 16.57 9.27
CA LYS A 219 2.44 17.41 10.31
C LYS A 219 1.73 17.31 11.67
N LYS A 220 0.40 17.15 11.67
CA LYS A 220 -0.40 17.01 12.90
C LYS A 220 -0.11 15.72 13.65
N PHE A 221 0.16 14.63 12.93
CA PHE A 221 0.37 13.29 13.49
C PHE A 221 1.82 12.83 13.47
N GLU A 222 2.75 13.69 13.01
CA GLU A 222 4.18 13.48 13.13
C GLU A 222 4.63 13.58 14.59
N SER A 223 5.48 12.63 14.98
CA SER A 223 6.05 12.62 16.33
C SER A 223 6.85 13.90 16.58
N LYS A 224 6.44 14.65 17.60
CA LYS A 224 7.19 15.81 18.08
C LYS A 224 8.42 15.31 18.84
N LYS A 225 9.51 15.07 18.12
CA LYS A 225 10.83 14.85 18.70
C LYS A 225 11.34 16.11 19.40
#